data_AF-A0A5C1Y7A5-F1
#
_entry.id   AF-A0A5C1Y7A5-F1
#
_cell.length_a   1.000
_cell.length_b   1.000
_cell.length_c   1.000
_cell.angle_alpha   90.00
_cell.angle_beta   90.00
_cell.angle_gamma   90.00
#
_symmetry.space_group_name_H-M   'P 1'
#
loop_
_entity.id
_entity.type
_entity.pdbx_description
1 polymer ?
#
loop_
_entity_poly.entity_id
_entity_poly.type
_entity_poly.pdbx_seq_one_letter_code
_entity_poly.pdbx_strand_id
1 'polypeptide(L)'
;MRPGAPRRDDASAKLGSGRGCPPARTGIRAPRSRGGRMYDTIAVTGVVATPVKHTISAEGLEVSNFRLASNHRRFDRASGNWVESETNWYTVASFRQLALNVHASLDKGQQVVVVGRLKVREWSDGERTGRDVEIIADAVGHDLARGTTSFTRTPRPAPEAAGPARDEPHGAETPEPAGFPADAQSAVGLPF
;
A
#
# COMPACT_ATOMS: atom_id res chain seq x y z
N MET A 1 20.44 -77.77 -18.50
CA MET A 1 20.79 -77.70 -19.94
C MET A 1 20.60 -76.26 -20.42
N ARG A 2 21.69 -75.58 -20.82
CA ARG A 2 21.67 -74.39 -21.69
C ARG A 2 21.60 -74.86 -23.16
N PRO A 3 21.06 -74.08 -24.11
CA PRO A 3 21.83 -73.08 -24.88
C PRO A 3 20.97 -71.83 -25.19
N GLY A 4 21.42 -70.71 -25.76
CA GLY A 4 22.68 -70.23 -26.30
C GLY A 4 22.41 -68.80 -26.79
N ALA A 5 23.31 -67.86 -26.52
CA ALA A 5 23.20 -66.47 -26.98
C ALA A 5 23.57 -66.35 -28.47
N PRO A 6 22.98 -65.39 -29.20
CA PRO A 6 23.64 -64.80 -30.37
C PRO A 6 24.27 -63.43 -30.05
N ARG A 7 25.33 -63.14 -30.81
CA ARG A 7 26.31 -62.07 -30.66
C ARG A 7 25.77 -60.71 -31.16
N ARG A 8 26.48 -59.68 -30.70
CA ARG A 8 26.37 -58.26 -31.04
C ARG A 8 26.60 -58.00 -32.53
N ASP A 9 25.89 -57.02 -33.06
CA ASP A 9 26.37 -56.18 -34.16
C ASP A 9 26.10 -54.70 -33.85
N ASP A 10 27.14 -53.92 -34.10
CA ASP A 10 27.24 -52.48 -33.90
C ASP A 10 26.34 -51.71 -34.86
N ALA A 11 25.60 -50.72 -34.33
CA ALA A 11 25.06 -49.64 -35.14
C ALA A 11 25.06 -48.34 -34.31
N SER A 12 26.15 -47.59 -34.47
CA SER A 12 26.22 -46.18 -34.12
C SER A 12 25.11 -45.39 -34.83
N ALA A 13 24.10 -44.97 -34.08
CA ALA A 13 23.11 -44.00 -34.54
C ALA A 13 23.52 -42.60 -34.06
N LYS A 14 23.71 -41.73 -35.05
CA LYS A 14 24.25 -40.37 -34.98
C LYS A 14 23.46 -39.48 -34.03
N LEU A 15 24.18 -38.78 -33.14
CA LEU A 15 23.70 -37.62 -32.40
C LEU A 15 23.25 -36.54 -33.39
N GLY A 16 21.93 -36.34 -33.48
CA GLY A 16 21.33 -35.24 -34.21
C GLY A 16 21.63 -33.90 -33.52
N SER A 17 22.37 -33.05 -34.21
CA SER A 17 22.60 -31.65 -33.87
C SER A 17 21.29 -30.84 -33.99
N GLY A 18 20.54 -30.75 -32.90
CA GLY A 18 19.33 -29.93 -32.78
C GLY A 18 19.58 -28.64 -32.01
N ARG A 19 19.89 -27.56 -32.76
CA ARG A 19 19.72 -26.12 -32.47
C ARG A 19 19.48 -25.76 -30.98
N GLY A 20 20.54 -25.30 -30.32
CA GLY A 20 20.44 -24.69 -28.99
C GLY A 20 19.60 -23.41 -29.02
N CYS A 21 18.68 -23.28 -28.06
CA CYS A 21 18.06 -22.01 -27.74
C CYS A 21 19.15 -21.00 -27.32
N PRO A 22 19.18 -19.78 -27.87
CA PRO A 22 20.03 -18.74 -27.32
C PRO A 22 19.51 -18.37 -25.91
N PRO A 23 20.39 -18.13 -24.91
CA PRO A 23 19.92 -17.62 -23.64
C PRO A 23 19.35 -16.22 -23.85
N ALA A 24 18.08 -16.03 -23.49
CA ALA A 24 17.47 -14.71 -23.41
C ALA A 24 18.26 -13.87 -22.40
N ARG A 25 19.07 -12.93 -22.92
CA ARG A 25 19.65 -11.85 -22.13
C ARG A 25 18.54 -10.86 -21.79
N THR A 26 17.67 -11.24 -20.86
CA THR A 26 16.75 -10.29 -20.23
C THR A 26 17.54 -9.57 -19.14
N GLY A 27 18.29 -8.56 -19.56
CA GLY A 27 18.92 -7.62 -18.65
C GLY A 27 17.86 -6.80 -17.93
N ILE A 28 17.26 -7.36 -16.87
CA ILE A 28 16.63 -6.54 -15.84
C ILE A 28 17.77 -5.81 -15.15
N ARG A 29 18.09 -4.62 -15.67
CA ARG A 29 19.04 -3.72 -15.03
C ARG A 29 18.41 -3.31 -13.70
N ALA A 30 18.90 -3.89 -12.61
CA ALA A 30 18.55 -3.45 -11.27
C ALA A 30 18.68 -1.91 -11.22
N PRO A 31 17.67 -1.18 -10.70
CA PRO A 31 17.78 0.25 -10.57
C PRO A 31 19.03 0.55 -9.74
N ARG A 32 19.99 1.27 -10.32
CA ARG A 32 21.16 1.76 -9.60
C ARG A 32 20.63 2.55 -8.41
N SER A 33 20.96 2.12 -7.18
CA SER A 33 20.63 2.90 -5.99
C SER A 33 21.32 4.26 -6.15
N ARG A 34 20.54 5.29 -6.49
CA ARG A 34 20.99 6.67 -6.30
C ARG A 34 21.30 6.79 -4.80
N GLY A 35 22.48 7.29 -4.47
CA GLY A 35 22.96 7.45 -3.10
C GLY A 35 22.00 8.30 -2.26
N GLY A 36 20.94 7.66 -1.76
CA GLY A 36 20.02 8.18 -0.78
C GLY A 36 20.54 7.80 0.59
N ARG A 37 20.39 8.70 1.56
CA ARG A 37 20.71 8.47 2.97
C ARG A 37 20.31 7.05 3.36
N MET A 38 21.29 6.23 3.75
CA MET A 38 21.05 4.84 4.17
C MET A 38 20.18 4.86 5.42
N TYR A 39 18.93 4.43 5.28
CA TYR A 39 18.06 4.10 6.40
C TYR A 39 17.85 2.59 6.37
N ASP A 40 17.87 1.97 7.55
CA ASP A 40 17.54 0.57 7.69
C ASP A 40 16.06 0.38 7.36
N THR A 41 15.78 -0.23 6.21
CA THR A 41 14.42 -0.58 5.80
C THR A 41 14.11 -1.97 6.31
N ILE A 42 12.98 -2.13 6.98
CA ILE A 42 12.52 -3.42 7.51
C ILE A 42 11.11 -3.72 7.00
N ALA A 43 10.85 -5.00 6.74
CA ALA A 43 9.52 -5.53 6.48
C ALA A 43 9.19 -6.54 7.58
N VAL A 44 8.08 -6.32 8.29
CA VAL A 44 7.66 -7.15 9.43
C VAL A 44 6.21 -7.58 9.25
N THR A 45 5.94 -8.85 9.52
CA THR A 45 4.58 -9.39 9.61
C THR A 45 4.22 -9.63 11.07
N GLY A 46 3.00 -9.35 11.48
CA GLY A 46 2.60 -9.62 12.87
C GLY A 46 1.18 -9.22 13.21
N VAL A 47 0.86 -9.35 14.49
CA VAL A 47 -0.45 -9.04 15.05
C VAL A 47 -0.45 -7.64 15.65
N VAL A 48 -1.48 -6.86 15.34
CA VAL A 48 -1.76 -5.57 16.01
C VAL A 48 -2.13 -5.84 17.48
N ALA A 49 -1.19 -5.62 18.39
CA ALA A 49 -1.34 -6.01 19.80
C ALA A 49 -2.15 -5.01 20.64
N THR A 50 -2.21 -3.74 20.23
CA THR A 50 -2.98 -2.68 20.90
C THR A 50 -3.94 -2.01 19.92
N PRO A 51 -5.05 -1.41 20.40
CA PRO A 51 -5.89 -0.58 19.53
C PRO A 51 -5.07 0.52 18.86
N VAL A 52 -5.38 0.84 17.60
CA VAL A 52 -4.69 1.89 16.86
C VAL A 52 -5.12 3.24 17.40
N LYS A 53 -4.17 4.00 17.95
CA LYS A 53 -4.41 5.34 18.48
C LYS A 53 -4.09 6.38 17.41
N HIS A 54 -5.06 7.22 17.10
CA HIS A 54 -4.90 8.36 16.20
C HIS A 54 -4.81 9.67 17.00
N THR A 55 -3.84 10.51 16.67
CA THR A 55 -3.60 11.82 17.30
C THR A 55 -3.10 12.82 16.28
N ILE A 56 -3.47 14.09 16.43
CA ILE A 56 -2.89 15.20 15.69
C ILE A 56 -1.73 15.76 16.50
N SER A 57 -0.54 15.89 15.91
CA SER A 57 0.62 16.49 16.59
C SER A 57 0.44 18.00 16.78
N ALA A 58 1.28 18.62 17.62
CA ALA A 58 1.28 20.08 17.79
C ALA A 58 1.56 20.84 16.49
N GLU A 59 2.22 20.20 15.51
CA GLU A 59 2.50 20.74 14.18
C GLU A 59 1.36 20.49 13.17
N GLY A 60 0.23 19.92 13.62
CA GLY A 60 -0.91 19.60 12.76
C GLY A 60 -0.72 18.35 11.90
N LEU A 61 0.25 17.47 12.22
CA LEU A 61 0.47 16.23 11.48
C LEU A 61 -0.40 15.10 12.04
N GLU A 62 -1.12 14.42 11.16
CA GLU A 62 -1.83 13.18 11.50
C GLU A 62 -0.83 12.08 11.85
N VAL A 63 -1.01 11.46 13.02
CA VAL A 63 -0.16 10.38 13.53
C VAL A 63 -1.03 9.23 14.00
N SER A 64 -0.69 8.00 13.62
CA SER A 64 -1.28 6.79 14.20
C SER A 64 -0.22 5.84 14.70
N ASN A 65 -0.43 5.33 15.91
CA ASN A 65 0.49 4.42 16.58
C ASN A 65 -0.23 3.17 17.10
N PHE A 66 0.48 2.04 17.04
CA PHE A 66 0.07 0.78 17.65
C PHE A 66 1.29 -0.11 17.95
N ARG A 67 1.12 -1.07 18.85
CA ARG A 67 2.14 -2.10 19.12
C ARG A 67 1.93 -3.29 18.19
N LEU A 68 3.02 -3.78 17.60
CA LEU A 68 3.05 -4.95 16.73
C LEU A 68 3.81 -6.09 17.42
N ALA A 69 3.20 -7.27 17.45
CA ALA A 69 3.82 -8.51 17.90
C ALA A 69 4.20 -9.35 16.67
N SER A 70 5.51 -9.53 16.44
CA SER A 70 6.04 -10.37 15.36
C SER A 70 6.49 -11.71 15.94
N ASN A 71 5.68 -12.73 15.73
CA ASN A 71 5.96 -14.07 16.19
C ASN A 71 6.70 -14.85 15.10
N HIS A 72 7.80 -15.50 15.47
CA HIS A 72 8.53 -16.39 14.57
C HIS A 72 8.37 -17.83 15.06
N ARG A 73 8.11 -18.76 14.14
CA ARG A 73 8.21 -20.20 14.44
C ARG A 73 9.57 -20.69 13.97
N ARG A 74 10.27 -21.43 14.82
CA ARG A 74 11.55 -22.08 14.51
C ARG A 74 11.36 -23.58 14.52
N PHE A 75 11.93 -24.25 13.53
CA PHE A 75 11.98 -25.71 13.53
C PHE A 75 13.04 -26.19 14.53
N ASP A 76 12.62 -26.93 15.54
CA ASP A 76 13.51 -27.60 16.47
C ASP A 76 13.85 -29.00 15.95
N ARG A 77 15.13 -29.23 15.65
CA ARG A 77 15.62 -30.50 15.12
C ARG A 77 15.67 -31.61 16.16
N ALA A 78 15.73 -31.29 17.46
CA ALA A 78 15.79 -32.28 18.51
C ALA A 78 14.41 -32.91 18.75
N SER A 79 13.36 -32.09 18.81
CA SER A 79 11.98 -32.56 18.98
C SER A 79 11.25 -32.88 17.67
N GLY A 80 11.79 -32.45 16.52
CA GLY A 80 11.15 -32.62 15.21
C GLY A 80 9.92 -31.74 14.99
N ASN A 81 9.72 -30.73 15.87
CA ASN A 81 8.52 -29.91 15.89
C ASN A 81 8.83 -28.43 15.59
N TRP A 82 7.83 -27.72 15.08
CA TRP A 82 7.88 -26.26 14.96
C TRP A 82 7.49 -25.61 16.28
N VAL A 83 8.47 -25.02 16.94
CA VAL A 83 8.31 -24.33 18.23
C VAL A 83 8.17 -22.83 17.98
N GLU A 84 7.30 -22.17 18.74
CA GLU A 84 7.22 -20.72 18.74
C GLU A 84 8.47 -20.14 19.41
N SER A 85 9.16 -19.23 18.72
CA SER A 85 10.30 -18.49 19.25
C SER A 85 9.85 -17.23 19.98
N GLU A 86 10.82 -16.54 20.57
CA GLU A 86 10.59 -15.25 21.22
C GLU A 86 9.87 -14.26 20.29
N THR A 87 8.91 -13.53 20.85
CA THR A 87 8.15 -12.51 20.13
C THR A 87 8.95 -11.23 20.04
N ASN A 88 9.16 -10.75 18.81
CA ASN A 88 9.73 -9.43 18.60
C ASN A 88 8.62 -8.38 18.69
N TRP A 89 8.88 -7.31 19.44
CA TRP A 89 7.90 -6.27 19.69
C TRP A 89 8.32 -4.94 19.09
N TYR A 90 7.43 -4.34 18.30
CA TYR A 90 7.69 -3.08 17.60
C TYR A 90 6.60 -2.06 17.90
N THR A 91 6.98 -0.79 18.04
CA THR A 91 6.03 0.32 17.98
C THR A 91 5.97 0.78 16.54
N VAL A 92 4.79 0.74 15.93
CA VAL A 92 4.62 1.22 14.55
C VAL A 92 4.03 2.62 14.61
N ALA A 93 4.69 3.57 13.95
CA ALA A 93 4.20 4.92 13.77
C ALA A 93 3.96 5.20 12.29
N SER A 94 2.78 5.72 11.97
CA SER A 94 2.39 6.11 10.62
C SER A 94 1.95 7.57 10.62
N PHE A 95 2.14 8.25 9.48
CA PHE A 95 1.97 9.70 9.37
C PHE A 95 1.06 10.09 8.20
N ARG A 96 0.48 11.30 8.27
CA ARG A 96 -0.32 11.92 7.20
C ARG A 96 -1.46 10.99 6.78
N GLN A 97 -1.71 10.85 5.47
CA GLN A 97 -2.77 10.01 4.95
C GLN A 97 -2.66 8.53 5.37
N LEU A 98 -1.43 8.02 5.55
CA LEU A 98 -1.25 6.64 6.01
C LEU A 98 -1.78 6.47 7.43
N ALA A 99 -1.60 7.47 8.31
CA ALA A 99 -2.13 7.43 9.67
C ALA A 99 -3.66 7.29 9.68
N LEU A 100 -4.33 8.17 8.93
CA LEU A 100 -5.79 8.16 8.80
C LEU A 100 -6.30 6.81 8.28
N ASN A 101 -5.66 6.30 7.23
CA ASN A 101 -6.07 5.03 6.64
C ASN A 101 -5.81 3.84 7.58
N VAL A 102 -4.66 3.83 8.28
CA VAL A 102 -4.31 2.80 9.26
C VAL A 102 -5.33 2.78 10.40
N HIS A 103 -5.67 3.94 10.97
CA HIS A 103 -6.65 4.03 12.03
C HIS A 103 -8.05 3.59 11.58
N ALA A 104 -8.45 3.92 10.35
CA ALA A 104 -9.75 3.53 9.81
C ALA A 104 -9.83 2.06 9.38
N SER A 105 -8.71 1.40 9.09
CA SER A 105 -8.67 0.07 8.47
C SER A 105 -8.25 -1.05 9.42
N LEU A 106 -7.56 -0.73 10.51
CA LEU A 106 -6.93 -1.73 11.38
C LEU A 106 -7.51 -1.73 12.80
N ASP A 107 -7.74 -2.93 13.31
CA ASP A 107 -8.13 -3.18 14.70
C ASP A 107 -7.11 -4.07 15.42
N LYS A 108 -7.18 -4.03 16.76
CA LYS A 108 -6.43 -4.96 17.61
C LYS A 108 -6.77 -6.40 17.24
N GLY A 109 -5.74 -7.25 17.16
CA GLY A 109 -5.83 -8.67 16.86
C GLY A 109 -5.72 -9.00 15.37
N GLN A 110 -5.74 -8.01 14.48
CA GLN A 110 -5.60 -8.24 13.05
C GLN A 110 -4.15 -8.50 12.65
N GLN A 111 -3.99 -9.28 11.58
CA GLN A 111 -2.70 -9.63 11.00
C GLN A 111 -2.33 -8.62 9.93
N VAL A 112 -1.11 -8.10 10.00
CA VAL A 112 -0.64 -7.03 9.12
C VAL A 112 0.79 -7.27 8.65
N VAL A 113 1.09 -6.67 7.49
CA VAL A 113 2.44 -6.48 6.97
C VAL A 113 2.77 -4.99 7.07
N VAL A 114 3.94 -4.68 7.63
CA VAL A 114 4.45 -3.32 7.80
C VAL A 114 5.80 -3.23 7.09
N VAL A 115 5.97 -2.19 6.26
CA VAL A 115 7.25 -1.84 5.66
C VAL A 115 7.58 -0.40 6.05
N GLY A 116 8.81 -0.17 6.47
CA GLY A 116 9.23 1.16 6.85
C GLY A 116 10.66 1.22 7.33
N ARG A 117 10.97 2.28 8.08
CA ARG A 117 12.31 2.59 8.57
C ARG A 117 12.44 2.19 10.04
N LEU A 118 13.46 1.41 10.34
CA LEU A 118 13.76 0.99 11.70
C LEU A 118 14.42 2.15 12.47
N LYS A 119 13.96 2.37 13.70
CA LYS A 119 14.56 3.30 14.65
C LYS A 119 14.66 2.62 16.01
N VAL A 120 15.87 2.50 16.53
CA VAL A 120 16.10 2.06 17.91
C VAL A 120 16.31 3.30 18.76
N ARG A 121 15.52 3.45 19.81
CA ARG A 121 15.61 4.57 20.74
C ARG A 121 15.95 4.04 22.13
N GLU A 122 16.92 4.68 22.76
CA GLU A 122 17.18 4.45 24.17
C GLU A 122 16.22 5.31 24.99
N TRP A 123 15.69 4.72 26.06
CA TRP A 123 14.87 5.43 27.03
C TRP A 123 15.41 5.18 28.44
N SER A 124 15.18 6.15 29.31
CA SER A 124 15.50 6.09 30.73
C SER A 124 14.40 6.79 31.51
N ASP A 125 13.90 6.14 32.57
CA ASP A 125 12.94 6.71 33.52
C ASP A 125 13.57 7.05 34.88
N GLY A 126 14.91 7.08 34.92
CA GLY A 126 15.71 7.35 36.13
C GLY A 126 16.10 6.08 36.89
N GLU A 127 15.20 5.09 37.00
CA GLU A 127 15.47 3.81 37.67
C GLU A 127 15.83 2.71 36.67
N ARG A 128 15.27 2.79 35.46
CA ARG A 128 15.42 1.79 34.41
C ARG A 128 15.88 2.43 33.12
N THR A 129 16.71 1.70 32.40
CA THR A 129 17.11 2.03 31.03
C THR A 129 16.73 0.88 30.11
N GLY A 130 16.39 1.21 28.88
CA GLY A 130 15.93 0.23 27.90
C GLY A 130 16.08 0.71 26.47
N ARG A 131 15.72 -0.18 25.55
CA ARG A 131 15.68 0.10 24.11
C ARG A 131 14.29 -0.18 23.59
N ASP A 132 13.71 0.81 22.94
CA ASP A 132 12.49 0.68 22.19
C ASP A 132 12.80 0.61 20.71
N VAL A 133 12.17 -0.37 20.05
CA VAL A 133 12.26 -0.54 18.61
C VAL A 133 11.00 0.01 17.96
N GLU A 134 11.18 1.01 17.12
CA GLU A 134 10.14 1.74 16.41
C GLU A 134 10.27 1.52 14.90
N ILE A 135 9.14 1.37 14.21
CA ILE A 135 9.06 1.32 12.75
C ILE A 135 8.28 2.54 12.30
N ILE A 136 8.96 3.44 11.59
CA ILE A 136 8.32 4.55 10.87
C ILE A 136 7.78 3.98 9.56
N ALA A 137 6.48 3.71 9.52
CA ALA A 137 5.85 3.01 8.42
C ALA A 137 5.77 3.87 7.16
N ASP A 138 6.23 3.30 6.05
CA ASP A 138 6.03 3.82 4.70
C ASP A 138 4.87 3.09 4.00
N ALA A 139 4.59 1.83 4.38
CA ALA A 139 3.43 1.07 3.94
C ALA A 139 2.92 0.12 5.04
N VAL A 140 1.60 -0.04 5.12
CA VAL A 140 0.92 -0.99 6.02
C VAL A 140 -0.26 -1.60 5.26
N GLY A 141 -0.50 -2.90 5.43
CA GLY A 141 -1.68 -3.57 4.90
C GLY A 141 -2.02 -4.84 5.67
N HIS A 142 -3.24 -5.34 5.52
CA HIS A 142 -3.64 -6.64 6.06
C HIS A 142 -2.80 -7.76 5.44
N ASP A 143 -2.39 -8.72 6.26
CA ASP A 143 -1.77 -9.96 5.79
C ASP A 143 -2.86 -10.92 5.28
N LEU A 144 -2.98 -10.98 3.96
CA LEU A 144 -4.00 -11.79 3.29
C LEU A 144 -3.73 -13.31 3.37
N ALA A 145 -2.54 -13.73 3.84
CA ALA A 145 -2.32 -15.13 4.19
C ALA A 145 -3.13 -15.56 5.42
N ARG A 146 -3.67 -14.60 6.19
CA ARG A 146 -4.37 -14.82 7.46
C ARG A 146 -5.81 -14.29 7.47
N GLY A 147 -6.29 -13.71 6.38
CA GLY A 147 -7.63 -13.14 6.30
C GLY A 147 -7.95 -12.52 4.93
N THR A 148 -9.14 -11.94 4.82
CA THR A 148 -9.58 -11.20 3.63
C THR A 148 -9.94 -9.77 4.01
N THR A 149 -9.87 -8.84 3.05
CA THR A 149 -10.21 -7.42 3.23
C THR A 149 -10.81 -6.87 1.94
N SER A 150 -11.57 -5.77 2.03
CA SER A 150 -12.10 -5.04 0.88
C SER A 150 -11.39 -3.70 0.74
N PHE A 151 -10.91 -3.38 -0.46
CA PHE A 151 -10.22 -2.12 -0.71
C PHE A 151 -11.18 -1.03 -1.22
N THR A 152 -11.18 0.11 -0.53
CA THR A 152 -11.84 1.34 -0.98
C THR A 152 -10.79 2.42 -1.19
N ARG A 153 -10.82 3.10 -2.34
CA ARG A 153 -9.89 4.19 -2.63
C ARG A 153 -10.27 5.43 -1.82
N THR A 154 -9.35 5.93 -1.00
CA THR A 154 -9.52 7.25 -0.37
C THR A 154 -9.64 8.32 -1.45
N PRO A 155 -10.69 9.15 -1.46
CA PRO A 155 -10.79 10.28 -2.37
C PRO A 155 -9.60 11.20 -2.16
N ARG A 156 -8.92 11.56 -3.24
CA ARG A 156 -7.97 12.67 -3.19
C ARG A 156 -8.77 13.94 -3.46
N PRO A 157 -8.69 14.98 -2.61
CA PRO A 157 -9.27 16.26 -2.96
C PRO A 157 -8.69 16.69 -4.31
N ALA A 158 -9.55 16.87 -5.30
CA ALA A 158 -9.11 17.46 -6.57
C ALA A 158 -8.64 18.89 -6.26
N PRO A 159 -7.51 19.34 -6.84
CA PRO A 159 -7.23 20.76 -6.85
C PRO A 159 -8.42 21.44 -7.52
N GLU A 160 -9.04 22.38 -6.81
CA GLU A 160 -10.10 23.22 -7.33
C GLU A 160 -9.60 23.83 -8.64
N ALA A 161 -10.16 23.37 -9.76
CA ALA A 161 -9.85 23.93 -11.05
C ALA A 161 -10.23 25.41 -10.97
N ALA A 162 -9.25 26.29 -11.15
CA ALA A 162 -9.49 27.72 -11.32
C ALA A 162 -10.61 27.86 -12.37
N GLY A 163 -11.74 28.43 -11.94
CA GLY A 163 -12.94 28.53 -12.76
C GLY A 163 -12.65 29.17 -14.12
N PRO A 164 -13.44 28.85 -15.16
CA PRO A 164 -13.23 29.42 -16.48
C PRO A 164 -13.23 30.95 -16.37
N ALA A 165 -12.20 31.57 -16.93
CA ALA A 165 -12.18 33.00 -17.15
C ALA A 165 -13.49 33.38 -17.84
N ARG A 166 -14.23 34.31 -17.23
CA ARG A 166 -15.43 34.89 -17.82
C ARG A 166 -15.00 35.57 -19.12
N ASP A 167 -15.38 35.00 -20.26
CA ASP A 167 -15.41 35.76 -21.51
C ASP A 167 -16.48 36.85 -21.35
N GLU A 168 -16.03 38.10 -21.28
CA GLU A 168 -16.93 39.25 -21.35
C GLU A 168 -17.61 39.29 -22.73
N PRO A 169 -18.95 39.36 -22.82
CA PRO A 169 -19.59 39.58 -24.10
C PRO A 169 -19.33 41.02 -24.53
N HIS A 170 -18.58 41.16 -25.62
CA HIS A 170 -18.43 42.42 -26.36
C HIS A 170 -19.82 42.94 -26.75
N GLY A 171 -20.13 44.15 -26.27
CA GLY A 171 -21.40 44.81 -26.51
C GLY A 171 -21.69 45.00 -28.00
N ALA A 172 -22.90 44.64 -28.40
CA ALA A 172 -23.51 45.08 -29.64
C ALA A 172 -24.85 45.74 -29.29
N GLU A 173 -24.77 47.07 -29.18
CA GLU A 173 -25.75 48.08 -29.56
C GLU A 173 -27.23 47.68 -29.68
N THR A 174 -28.00 48.15 -28.69
CA THR A 174 -29.46 48.32 -28.75
C THR A 174 -29.81 49.61 -29.50
N PRO A 175 -30.80 49.61 -30.41
CA PRO A 175 -31.64 50.77 -30.61
C PRO A 175 -33.07 50.50 -30.10
N GLU A 176 -33.49 51.35 -29.16
CA GLU A 176 -34.82 51.56 -28.59
C GLU A 176 -35.57 52.69 -29.39
N PRO A 177 -36.87 53.02 -29.16
CA PRO A 177 -38.07 52.25 -29.51
C PRO A 177 -39.20 53.13 -30.14
N ALA A 178 -40.40 52.52 -30.32
CA ALA A 178 -41.76 53.10 -30.18
C ALA A 178 -42.60 53.60 -31.39
N GLY A 179 -43.87 53.15 -31.39
CA GLY A 179 -45.05 53.65 -32.13
C GLY A 179 -45.77 52.51 -32.87
N PHE A 180 -47.04 52.12 -32.64
CA PHE A 180 -48.26 52.79 -32.16
C PHE A 180 -49.30 51.76 -31.60
N PRO A 181 -50.41 52.21 -30.96
CA PRO A 181 -51.24 51.40 -30.06
C PRO A 181 -52.59 50.91 -30.64
N ALA A 182 -53.37 50.26 -29.75
CA ALA A 182 -54.83 49.99 -29.78
C ALA A 182 -55.27 48.74 -30.58
N ASP A 183 -56.16 47.84 -30.12
CA ASP A 183 -57.23 47.98 -29.14
C ASP A 183 -57.63 46.63 -28.47
N ALA A 184 -58.09 46.73 -27.22
CA ALA A 184 -59.23 46.09 -26.55
C ALA A 184 -59.63 44.61 -26.84
N GLN A 185 -59.65 43.75 -25.81
CA GLN A 185 -60.86 43.41 -25.04
C GLN A 185 -60.62 42.33 -23.96
N SER A 186 -61.20 42.63 -22.80
CA SER A 186 -61.47 41.84 -21.59
C SER A 186 -61.95 40.39 -21.82
N ALA A 187 -61.60 39.44 -20.94
CA ALA A 187 -62.39 39.14 -19.73
C ALA A 187 -62.04 37.78 -19.04
N VAL A 188 -62.19 37.80 -17.70
CA VAL A 188 -62.56 36.72 -16.74
C VAL A 188 -61.54 35.65 -16.31
N GLY A 189 -61.28 35.60 -14.99
CA GLY A 189 -61.16 34.32 -14.25
C GLY A 189 -60.05 34.23 -13.20
N LEU A 190 -60.34 34.59 -11.94
CA LEU A 190 -59.56 34.24 -10.73
C LEU A 190 -59.97 32.82 -10.21
N PRO A 191 -59.50 32.34 -9.05
CA PRO A 191 -58.22 31.66 -8.81
C PRO A 191 -58.41 30.24 -8.20
N PHE A 192 -57.36 29.42 -8.18
CA PHE A 192 -57.02 28.50 -7.08
C PHE A 192 -55.54 28.14 -7.18
#